data_AF-A0A8C3J646-F1
#
_entry.id   AF-A0A8C3J646-F1
#
_cell.length_a   1.000
_cell.length_b   1.000
_cell.length_c   1.000
_cell.angle_alpha   90.00
_cell.angle_beta   90.00
_cell.angle_gamma   90.00
#
_symmetry.space_group_name_H-M   'P 1'
#
loop_
_entity.id
_entity.type
_entity.pdbx_description
1 polymer ?
#
loop_
_entity_poly.entity_id
_entity_poly.type
_entity_poly.pdbx_seq_one_letter_code
_entity_poly.pdbx_strand_id
1 'polypeptide(L)' 'GGMAPPFWALRCCRCRLFQVQQVGAKRSGKWSCSVCGQRQALQKIYGQGSGPDCRHHVQKLNLLQGEAEEAIGWTPRYSV' A
#
# COMPACT_ATOMS: atom_id res chain seq x y z
N GLY A 1 4.78 17.90 24.67
CA GLY A 1 5.39 17.48 23.39
C GLY A 1 4.37 16.70 22.61
N GLY A 2 3.87 17.23 21.50
CA GLY A 2 2.86 16.54 20.70
C GLY A 2 3.49 15.42 19.87
N MET A 3 3.09 14.17 20.09
CA MET A 3 3.42 13.07 19.17
C MET A 3 2.79 13.40 17.82
N ALA A 4 3.61 13.53 16.78
CA ALA A 4 3.11 13.68 15.42
C ALA A 4 2.20 12.48 15.07
N PRO A 5 1.13 12.69 14.29
CA PRO A 5 0.24 11.59 13.90
C PRO A 5 1.03 10.49 13.18
N PRO A 6 0.80 9.21 13.51
CA PRO A 6 1.49 8.11 12.84
C PRO A 6 1.11 8.05 11.35
N PHE A 7 1.88 7.29 10.59
CA PHE A 7 1.60 6.96 9.19
C PHE A 7 1.16 5.50 9.09
N TRP A 8 0.35 5.18 8.09
CA TRP A 8 -0.05 3.81 7.74
C TRP A 8 0.49 3.42 6.38
N ALA A 9 0.91 2.16 6.25
CA ALA A 9 1.13 1.49 4.98
C ALA A 9 -0.17 0.80 4.55
N LEU A 10 -0.75 1.22 3.42
CA LEU A 10 -2.01 0.71 2.88
C LEU A 10 -1.79 0.11 1.49
N ARG A 11 -2.71 -0.74 1.04
CA ARG A 11 -2.67 -1.34 -0.31
C ARG A 11 -3.86 -0.86 -1.14
N CYS A 12 -3.63 -0.43 -2.37
CA CYS A 12 -4.72 -0.03 -3.25
C CYS A 12 -5.51 -1.25 -3.75
N CYS A 13 -6.84 -1.21 -3.69
CA CYS A 13 -7.70 -2.28 -4.20
C CYS A 13 -7.71 -2.40 -5.73
N ARG A 14 -7.28 -1.37 -6.46
CA ARG A 14 -7.26 -1.34 -7.93
C ARG A 14 -5.89 -1.70 -8.51
N CYS A 15 -4.87 -0.90 -8.23
CA CYS A 15 -3.52 -1.12 -8.78
C CYS A 15 -2.64 -2.01 -7.89
N ARG A 16 -3.14 -2.43 -6.72
CA ARG A 16 -2.43 -3.29 -5.74
C ARG A 16 -1.15 -2.70 -5.14
N LEU A 17 -0.71 -1.52 -5.57
CA LEU A 17 0.45 -0.83 -5.00
C LEU A 17 0.22 -0.40 -3.54
N PHE A 18 1.26 -0.61 -2.75
CA PHE A 18 1.37 -0.16 -1.37
C PHE A 18 1.75 1.32 -1.33
N GLN A 19 1.16 2.06 -0.40
CA GLN A 19 1.30 3.51 -0.25
C GLN A 19 1.29 3.94 1.21
N VAL A 20 1.97 5.04 1.50
CA VAL A 20 1.99 5.66 2.83
C VAL A 20 0.86 6.69 2.93
N GLN A 21 0.07 6.61 4.00
CA GLN A 21 -1.01 7.54 4.30
C GLN A 21 -0.87 8.08 5.73
N GLN A 22 -0.83 9.39 5.90
CA GLN A 22 -0.84 10.00 7.23
C GLN A 22 -2.20 9.76 7.92
N VAL A 23 -2.16 9.29 9.16
CA VAL A 23 -3.35 9.00 9.96
C VAL A 23 -4.05 10.30 10.32
N GLY A 24 -5.39 10.32 10.14
CA GLY A 24 -6.20 11.50 10.43
C GLY A 24 -6.21 12.57 9.34
N ALA A 25 -5.48 12.40 8.23
CA ALA A 25 -5.51 13.36 7.11
C ALA A 25 -6.89 13.47 6.42
N LYS A 26 -7.77 12.47 6.59
CA LYS A 26 -9.15 12.47 6.06
C LYS A 26 -10.11 11.90 7.10
N ARG A 27 -11.10 12.69 7.52
CA ARG A 27 -12.16 12.28 8.47
C ARG A 27 -13.09 11.18 7.93
N SER A 28 -13.10 10.91 6.63
CA SER A 28 -14.14 10.11 5.97
C SER A 28 -13.84 8.61 5.87
N GLY A 29 -12.73 8.12 6.45
CA GLY A 29 -12.32 6.70 6.32
C GLY A 29 -11.97 6.28 4.89
N LYS A 30 -11.97 7.22 3.94
CA LYS A 30 -11.67 7.03 2.53
C LYS A 30 -10.37 7.72 2.17
N TRP A 31 -9.60 7.10 1.29
CA TRP A 31 -8.35 7.63 0.75
C TRP A 31 -8.30 7.46 -0.77
N SER A 32 -7.41 8.20 -1.42
CA SER A 32 -7.25 8.16 -2.88
C SER A 32 -5.86 7.61 -3.17
N CYS A 33 -5.76 6.65 -4.08
CA CYS A 33 -4.48 6.15 -4.57
C CYS A 33 -3.76 7.29 -5.33
N SER A 34 -2.54 7.63 -4.95
CA SER A 34 -1.73 8.64 -5.65
C SER A 34 -1.23 8.15 -7.01
N VAL A 35 -1.24 6.83 -7.25
CA VAL A 35 -0.76 6.25 -8.51
C VAL A 35 -1.88 6.13 -9.54
N CYS A 36 -3.02 5.52 -9.18
CA CYS A 36 -4.12 5.28 -10.13
C CYS A 36 -5.36 6.15 -9.90
N GLY A 37 -5.35 7.04 -8.90
CA GLY A 37 -6.47 7.93 -8.58
C GLY A 37 -7.67 7.28 -7.87
N GLN A 38 -7.70 5.95 -7.72
CA GLN A 38 -8.86 5.25 -7.16
C GLN A 38 -9.19 5.73 -5.74
N ARG A 39 -10.44 6.20 -5.54
CA ARG A 39 -10.99 6.55 -4.23
C ARG A 39 -11.56 5.29 -3.58
N GLN A 40 -11.08 4.96 -2.39
CA GLN A 40 -11.38 3.68 -1.75
C GLN A 40 -11.46 3.82 -0.23
N ALA A 41 -12.17 2.90 0.41
CA ALA A 41 -12.17 2.79 1.87
C ALA A 41 -10.85 2.17 2.37
N LEU A 42 -10.53 2.44 3.64
CA LEU A 42 -9.50 1.68 4.34
C LEU A 42 -9.95 0.21 4.48
N GLN A 43 -9.19 -0.73 3.93
CA GLN A 43 -9.47 -2.16 4.06
C GLN A 43 -8.58 -2.84 5.11
N LYS A 44 -7.26 -2.63 5.01
CA LYS A 44 -6.27 -3.24 5.90
C LYS A 44 -5.05 -2.33 6.05
N ILE A 45 -4.52 -2.27 7.26
CA ILE A 45 -3.24 -1.61 7.57
C ILE A 45 -2.15 -2.68 7.54
N TYR A 46 -1.13 -2.49 6.71
CA TYR A 46 0.01 -3.41 6.54
C TYR A 46 1.23 -2.99 7.35
N GLY A 47 1.19 -1.82 7.98
CA GLY A 47 2.22 -1.29 8.85
C GLY A 47 1.81 0.08 9.39
N GLN A 48 2.32 0.43 10.56
CA GLN A 48 2.10 1.73 11.20
C GLN A 48 3.40 2.19 11.85
N GLY A 49 3.73 3.47 11.73
CA GLY A 49 4.96 4.00 12.33
C GLY A 49 5.26 5.43 11.91
N SER A 50 6.55 5.77 11.95
CA SER A 50 7.03 7.06 11.44
C SER A 50 6.95 7.11 9.91
N GLY A 51 6.98 8.32 9.35
CA GLY A 51 7.00 8.51 7.90
C GLY A 51 8.14 7.75 7.21
N PRO A 52 9.41 7.89 7.67
CA PRO A 52 10.54 7.11 7.14
C PRO A 52 10.32 5.59 7.20
N ASP A 53 9.91 5.05 8.34
CA ASP A 53 9.72 3.60 8.51
C ASP A 53 8.64 3.07 7.57
N CYS A 54 7.52 3.79 7.46
CA CYS A 54 6.44 3.42 6.54
C CYS A 54 6.89 3.49 5.08
N ARG A 55 7.74 4.44 4.69
CA ARG A 55 8.27 4.52 3.31
C ARG A 55 9.15 3.32 2.98
N HIS A 56 10.08 2.95 3.86
CA HIS A 56 10.93 1.78 3.66
C HIS A 56 10.09 0.49 3.58
N HIS A 57 9.10 0.36 4.47
CA HIS A 57 8.19 -0.79 4.46
C HIS A 57 7.38 -0.89 3.18
N VAL A 58 6.82 0.22 2.71
CA VAL A 58 6.06 0.28 1.44
C VAL A 58 6.93 -0.07 0.24
N GLN A 59 8.18 0.42 0.19
CA GLN A 59 9.12 0.06 -0.86
C GLN A 59 9.38 -1.45 -0.90
N LYS A 60 9.67 -2.06 0.25
CA LYS A 60 9.87 -3.51 0.38
C LYS A 60 8.63 -4.29 -0.07
N LEU A 61 7.44 -3.88 0.36
CA LEU A 61 6.19 -4.55 0.00
C LEU A 61 5.90 -4.49 -1.51
N ASN A 62 6.16 -3.34 -2.15
CA ASN A 62 6.00 -3.19 -3.60
C ASN A 62 7.01 -4.03 -4.38
N LEU A 63 8.26 -4.15 -3.91
CA LEU A 63 9.27 -5.01 -4.52
C LEU A 63 8.83 -6.48 -4.49
N LEU A 64 8.49 -7.00 -3.29
CA LEU A 64 8.01 -8.38 -3.11
C LEU A 64 6.73 -8.67 -3.91
N GLN A 65 5.83 -7.69 -4.02
CA GLN A 65 4.63 -7.79 -4.85
C GLN A 65 5.01 -7.96 -6.34
N GLY A 66 5.95 -7.16 -6.84
CA GLY A 66 6.42 -7.24 -8.22
C GLY A 66 7.06 -8.59 -8.53
N GLU A 67 7.97 -9.05 -7.66
CA GLU A 67 8.63 -10.37 -7.79
C GLU A 67 7.62 -11.52 -7.81
N ALA A 68 6.62 -11.48 -6.92
CA ALA A 68 5.57 -12.50 -6.89
C ALA A 68 4.69 -12.47 -8.15
N GLU A 69 4.39 -11.29 -8.70
CA GLU A 69 3.61 -11.16 -9.93
C GLU A 69 4.37 -11.64 -11.16
N GLU A 70 5.67 -11.41 -11.22
CA GLU A 70 6.56 -11.95 -12.26
C GLU A 70 6.64 -13.48 -12.18
N ALA A 71 6.85 -14.03 -10.98
CA ALA A 71 6.92 -15.47 -10.76
C ALA A 71 5.61 -16.18 -11.17
N ILE A 72 4.45 -15.59 -10.87
CA ILE A 72 3.15 -16.11 -11.32
C ILE A 72 3.00 -15.96 -12.84
N GLY A 73 3.46 -14.83 -13.41
CA GLY A 73 3.42 -14.57 -14.85
C GLY A 73 4.19 -15.60 -15.69
N TRP A 74 5.20 -16.26 -15.11
CA TRP A 74 5.99 -17.31 -15.75
C TRP A 74 5.37 -18.71 -15.63
N THR A 75 4.27 -18.89 -14.89
CA THR A 75 3.53 -20.16 -14.95
C THR A 75 2.96 -20.32 -16.36
N PRO A 76 3.32 -21.39 -17.11
CA PRO A 76 2.77 -21.58 -18.45
C PRO A 76 1.26 -21.71 -18.31
N ARG A 77 0.53 -20.73 -18.82
CA ARG A 77 -0.94 -20.71 -18.74
C ARG A 77 -1.62 -21.75 -19.64
N TYR A 78 -0.83 -22.64 -20.25
CA TYR A 78 -1.29 -23.79 -21.00
C TYR A 78 -0.28 -24.93 -20.80
N SER A 79 -0.68 -25.94 -20.06
CA SER A 79 -0.16 -27.31 -20.20
C SER A 79 -1.37 -28.19 -19.99
N VAL A 80 -2.28 -28.13 -20.96
CA VAL A 80 -3.29 -29.15 -21.27
C VAL A 80 -3.23 -29.40 -22.77
#